data_AF-A0A084QIQ9-F1
#
_entry.id   AF-A0A084QIQ9-F1
#
_cell.length_a   1.000
_cell.length_b   1.000
_cell.length_c   1.000
_cell.angle_alpha   90.00
_cell.angle_beta   90.00
_cell.angle_gamma   90.00
#
_symmetry.space_group_name_H-M   'P 1'
#
loop_
_entity.id
_entity.type
_entity.pdbx_description
1 polymer ?
#
loop_
_entity_poly.entity_id
_entity_poly.type
_entity_poly.pdbx_seq_one_letter_code
_entity_poly.pdbx_strand_id
1 'polypeptide(L)'
;MHIDTDPDTRVYVLVYQDSTTVTVLGVFANLQDANAVCTMQAVDAGVSLTRSQSTDGPDAEHMLPFEPLRWDTADGVSCWVEEHALTSNRVLPS
;
A
#
# COMPACT_ATOMS: atom_id res chain seq x y z
N MET A 1 22.52 13.67 -18.13
CA MET A 1 21.82 13.34 -16.87
C MET A 1 21.45 11.87 -16.94
N HIS A 2 22.24 11.00 -16.32
CA HIS A 2 21.94 9.57 -16.25
C HIS A 2 20.99 9.41 -15.06
N ILE A 3 19.73 9.08 -15.31
CA ILE A 3 18.85 8.61 -14.25
C ILE A 3 19.19 7.12 -14.12
N ASP A 4 20.04 6.79 -13.15
CA ASP A 4 20.17 5.43 -12.65
C ASP A 4 18.86 5.11 -11.94
N THR A 5 17.93 4.48 -12.66
CA THR A 5 16.84 3.76 -12.02
C THR A 5 17.44 2.52 -11.39
N ASP A 6 17.61 2.55 -10.07
CA ASP A 6 17.96 1.36 -9.29
C ASP A 6 16.90 0.29 -9.59
N PRO A 7 17.27 -0.90 -10.11
CA PRO A 7 16.33 -1.96 -10.44
C PRO A 7 15.52 -2.46 -9.23
N ASP A 8 15.88 -2.06 -8.00
CA ASP A 8 15.10 -2.34 -6.79
C ASP A 8 14.18 -1.18 -6.36
N THR A 9 14.00 -0.16 -7.21
CA THR A 9 13.06 0.92 -6.91
C THR A 9 11.63 0.38 -6.93
N ARG A 10 10.99 0.38 -5.75
CA ARG A 10 9.60 -0.06 -5.56
C ARG A 10 8.69 1.14 -5.35
N VAL A 11 7.44 0.98 -5.75
CA VAL A 11 6.34 1.87 -5.39
C VAL A 11 5.22 1.05 -4.76
N TYR A 12 4.50 1.72 -3.87
CA TYR A 12 3.43 1.13 -3.09
C TYR A 12 2.13 1.81 -3.51
N VAL A 13 1.19 1.06 -4.07
CA VAL A 13 -0.07 1.57 -4.60
C VAL A 13 -1.17 1.27 -3.59
N LEU A 14 -1.85 2.30 -3.12
CA LEU A 14 -3.03 2.14 -2.27
C LEU A 14 -4.26 1.99 -3.15
N VAL A 15 -4.91 0.84 -3.02
CA VAL A 15 -6.10 0.48 -3.79
C VAL A 15 -7.29 0.37 -2.85
N TYR A 16 -8.41 0.91 -3.27
CA TYR A 16 -9.70 0.81 -2.61
C TYR A 16 -10.72 0.21 -3.57
N GLN A 17 -11.49 -0.74 -3.08
CA GLN A 17 -12.56 -1.39 -3.83
C GLN A 17 -13.87 -1.30 -3.05
N ASP A 18 -14.92 -0.88 -3.75
CA ASP A 18 -16.30 -1.04 -3.31
C ASP A 18 -17.02 -2.12 -4.14
N SER A 19 -18.34 -2.20 -4.01
CA SER A 19 -19.18 -3.22 -4.67
C SER A 19 -19.09 -3.23 -6.20
N THR A 20 -18.62 -2.16 -6.83
CA THR A 20 -18.61 -2.03 -8.31
C THR A 20 -17.33 -1.42 -8.88
N THR A 21 -16.54 -0.73 -8.06
CA THR A 21 -15.43 0.10 -8.52
C THR A 21 -14.15 -0.23 -7.78
N VAL A 22 -13.05 -0.31 -8.54
CA VAL A 22 -11.68 -0.36 -8.00
C VAL A 22 -11.03 0.99 -8.30
N THR A 23 -10.52 1.65 -7.26
CA THR A 23 -9.93 2.99 -7.33
C THR A 23 -8.54 2.97 -6.74
N VAL A 24 -7.57 3.56 -7.44
CA VAL A 24 -6.25 3.86 -6.86
C VAL A 24 -6.36 5.17 -6.10
N LEU A 25 -6.15 5.11 -4.78
CA LEU A 25 -6.21 6.28 -3.91
C LEU A 25 -4.89 7.06 -3.87
N GLY A 26 -3.77 6.37 -4.10
CA GLY A 26 -2.45 6.99 -4.08
C GLY A 26 -1.32 6.04 -4.43
N VAL A 27 -0.16 6.62 -4.72
CA VAL A 27 1.09 5.91 -4.96
C VAL A 27 2.17 6.52 -4.07
N PHE A 28 2.90 5.66 -3.38
CA PHE A 28 3.87 6.03 -2.35
C PHE A 28 5.24 5.43 -2.68
N ALA A 29 6.30 6.16 -2.32
CA ALA A 29 7.67 5.64 -2.41
C ALA A 29 8.04 4.76 -1.20
N ASN A 30 7.28 4.84 -0.10
CA ASN A 30 7.54 4.14 1.14
C ASN A 30 6.32 3.31 1.57
N LEU A 31 6.55 2.06 1.98
CA LEU A 31 5.52 1.14 2.44
C LEU A 31 4.81 1.65 3.71
N GLN A 32 5.54 2.25 4.64
CA GLN A 32 4.97 2.75 5.89
C GLN A 32 3.97 3.88 5.63
N ASP A 33 4.27 4.78 4.69
CA ASP A 33 3.33 5.85 4.31
C ASP A 33 2.06 5.26 3.69
N ALA A 34 2.20 4.29 2.78
CA ALA A 34 1.04 3.59 2.18
C ALA A 34 0.21 2.86 3.25
N ASN A 35 0.85 2.14 4.17
CA ASN A 35 0.20 1.41 5.26
C ASN A 35 -0.49 2.36 6.26
N ALA A 36 0.11 3.52 6.55
CA ALA A 36 -0.50 4.54 7.39
C ALA A 36 -1.79 5.08 6.76
N VAL A 37 -1.79 5.39 5.47
CA VAL A 37 -3.00 5.85 4.77
C VAL A 37 -4.03 4.73 4.66
N CYS A 38 -3.62 3.49 4.40
CA CYS A 38 -4.51 2.32 4.41
C CYS A 38 -5.20 2.12 5.77
N THR A 39 -4.47 2.35 6.87
CA THR A 39 -4.99 2.34 8.24
C THR A 39 -5.99 3.47 8.47
N MET A 40 -5.71 4.69 7.98
CA MET A 40 -6.65 5.80 8.07
C MET A 40 -7.96 5.49 7.32
N GLN A 41 -7.88 4.87 6.14
CA GLN A 41 -9.06 4.43 5.40
C GLN A 41 -9.89 3.39 6.17
N ALA A 42 -9.24 2.52 6.94
CA ALA A 42 -9.95 1.58 7.82
C ALA A 42 -10.74 2.32 8.91
N VAL A 43 -10.11 3.31 9.55
CA VAL A 43 -10.76 4.13 10.58
C VAL A 43 -11.97 4.88 10.01
N ASP A 44 -11.82 5.48 8.83
CA ASP A 44 -12.91 6.20 8.14
C ASP A 44 -14.07 5.26 7.75
N ALA A 45 -13.75 3.99 7.43
CA ALA A 45 -14.72 2.95 7.15
C ALA A 45 -15.33 2.29 8.41
N GLY A 46 -14.93 2.72 9.61
CA GLY A 46 -15.38 2.12 10.88
C GLY A 46 -14.80 0.72 11.14
N VAL A 47 -13.76 0.34 10.41
CA VAL A 47 -13.06 -0.94 10.56
C VAL A 47 -12.04 -0.83 11.68
N SER A 48 -12.24 -1.62 12.73
CA SER A 48 -11.25 -1.78 13.79
C SER A 48 -10.20 -2.80 13.37
N LEU A 49 -9.04 -2.32 12.89
CA LEU A 49 -7.88 -3.16 12.65
C LEU A 49 -7.34 -3.64 14.01
N THR A 50 -7.79 -4.79 14.48
CA THR A 50 -7.08 -5.47 15.57
C THR A 50 -5.71 -5.86 15.02
N ARG A 51 -4.66 -5.63 15.81
CA ARG A 51 -3.23 -5.87 15.51
C ARG A 51 -2.90 -7.30 15.00
N SER A 52 -3.91 -8.17 14.86
CA SER A 52 -3.83 -9.60 14.58
C SER A 52 -3.84 -9.95 13.09
N GLN A 53 -3.88 -8.98 12.17
CA GLN A 53 -3.79 -9.24 10.71
C GLN A 53 -2.47 -8.83 10.06
N SER A 54 -1.42 -8.54 10.84
CA SER A 54 -0.06 -8.40 10.28
C SER A 54 0.95 -9.14 11.14
N THR A 55 1.77 -9.94 10.48
CA THR A 55 2.52 -11.03 11.08
C THR A 55 3.77 -10.58 11.82
N ASP A 56 4.26 -11.48 12.66
CA ASP A 56 5.12 -11.31 13.83
C ASP A 56 6.40 -10.48 13.69
N GLY A 57 6.58 -9.56 14.64
CA GLY A 57 7.88 -9.02 15.05
C GLY A 57 7.76 -8.24 16.36
N PRO A 58 8.49 -8.58 17.44
CA PRO A 58 8.45 -7.82 18.68
C PRO A 58 9.42 -6.66 18.56
N ASP A 59 8.94 -5.47 18.25
CA ASP A 59 9.70 -4.28 18.62
C ASP A 59 8.78 -3.13 18.98
N ALA A 60 9.05 -2.56 20.15
CA ALA A 60 8.29 -1.46 20.72
C ALA A 60 8.42 -0.15 19.92
N GLU A 61 9.09 -0.17 18.76
CA GLU A 61 9.39 0.99 17.92
C GLU A 61 8.78 0.95 16.51
N HIS A 62 8.09 -0.14 16.11
CA HIS A 62 7.50 -0.26 14.77
C HIS A 62 5.96 -0.25 14.84
N MET A 63 5.38 0.94 14.74
CA MET A 63 3.91 1.13 14.82
C MET A 63 3.15 0.71 13.56
N LEU A 64 3.83 0.34 12.47
CA LEU A 64 3.23 -0.03 11.20
C LEU A 64 3.75 -1.39 10.71
N PRO A 65 2.91 -2.19 10.04
CA PRO A 65 3.33 -3.47 9.49
C PRO A 65 4.42 -3.27 8.43
N PHE A 66 5.38 -4.20 8.41
CA PHE A 66 6.46 -4.28 7.41
C PHE A 66 6.03 -5.03 6.13
N GLU A 67 4.79 -5.51 6.10
CA GLU A 67 4.15 -6.12 4.92
C GLU A 67 3.06 -5.18 4.39
N PRO A 68 2.70 -5.26 3.09
CA PRO A 68 1.57 -4.52 2.54
C PRO A 68 0.27 -4.79 3.30
N LEU A 69 -0.32 -3.74 3.87
CA LEU A 69 -1.55 -3.84 4.66
C LEU A 69 -2.76 -4.09 3.76
N ARG A 70 -3.67 -4.95 4.23
CA ARG A 70 -4.99 -5.16 3.64
C ARG A 70 -6.05 -5.23 4.72
N TRP A 71 -7.24 -4.73 4.42
CA TRP A 71 -8.45 -5.00 5.17
C TRP A 71 -9.66 -5.17 4.26
N ASP A 72 -10.66 -5.86 4.78
CA ASP A 72 -11.91 -6.19 4.09
C ASP A 72 -13.09 -6.01 5.06
N THR A 73 -14.24 -5.55 4.58
CA THR A 73 -15.50 -5.50 5.33
C THR A 73 -16.45 -6.60 4.89
N ALA A 74 -17.43 -6.91 5.75
CA ALA A 74 -18.49 -7.87 5.41
C ALA A 74 -19.35 -7.41 4.22
N ASP A 75 -19.41 -6.09 3.97
CA ASP A 75 -20.19 -5.49 2.88
C ASP A 75 -19.43 -5.53 1.53
N GLY A 76 -18.25 -6.15 1.48
CA GLY A 76 -17.45 -6.31 0.27
C GLY A 76 -16.62 -5.08 -0.10
N VAL A 77 -16.41 -4.16 0.85
CA VAL A 77 -15.43 -3.07 0.71
C VAL A 77 -14.06 -3.57 1.12
N SER A 78 -13.05 -3.29 0.32
CA SER A 78 -11.67 -3.69 0.58
C SER A 78 -10.72 -2.52 0.36
N CYS A 79 -9.63 -2.46 1.12
CA CYS A 79 -8.53 -1.55 0.86
C CYS A 79 -7.22 -2.28 1.12
N TRP A 80 -6.26 -2.13 0.20
CA TRP A 80 -4.99 -2.81 0.31
C TRP A 80 -3.86 -2.02 -0.33
N VAL A 81 -2.65 -2.30 0.12
CA VAL A 81 -1.41 -1.83 -0.49
C VAL A 81 -0.88 -2.91 -1.43
N GLU A 82 -0.53 -2.51 -2.65
CA GLU A 82 0.20 -3.34 -3.59
C GLU A 82 1.64 -2.85 -3.73
N GLU A 83 2.59 -3.78 -3.76
CA GLU A 83 3.99 -3.47 -4.05
C GLU A 83 4.29 -3.74 -5.53
N HIS A 84 4.88 -2.75 -6.21
CA HIS A 84 5.25 -2.84 -7.62
C HIS A 84 6.70 -2.42 -7.83
N ALA A 85 7.50 -3.30 -8.44
CA ALA A 85 8.85 -2.97 -8.88
C ALA A 85 8.78 -2.10 -10.15
N LEU A 86 9.48 -0.95 -10.14
CA LEU A 86 9.54 -0.08 -11.30
C LEU A 86 10.45 -0.67 -12.37
N THR A 87 9.88 -0.94 -13.54
CA THR A 87 10.64 -1.25 -14.74
C THR A 87 10.84 0.02 -15.55
N SER A 88 12.10 0.44 -15.71
CA SER A 88 12.45 1.61 -16.52
C SER A 88 12.22 1.31 -17.99
N ASN A 89 11.11 1.78 -18.54
CA ASN A 89 10.85 1.70 -19.97
C ASN A 89 11.29 3.02 -20.61
N ARG A 90 12.54 3.08 -21.09
CA ARG A 90 13.04 4.25 -21.81
C ARG A 90 12.26 4.40 -23.12
N VAL A 91 11.37 5.39 -23.19
CA VAL A 91 10.82 5.87 -24.47
C VAL A 91 11.86 6.81 -25.07
N LEU A 92 12.59 6.33 -26.08
CA LEU A 92 13.44 7.21 -26.88
C LEU A 92 12.52 8.12 -27.72
N PRO A 93 12.71 9.46 -27.72
CA PRO A 93 12.00 10.33 -28.64
C PRO A 93 12.35 9.94 -30.07
N SER A 94 11.33 9.95 -30.95
CA SER A 94 11.48 9.69 -32.39
C SER A 94 12.12 10.85 -33.13
#